data_AF-A0A378VIC8-F1
#
_entry.id   AF-A0A378VIC8-F1
#
_cell.length_a   1.000
_cell.length_b   1.000
_cell.length_c   1.000
_cell.angle_alpha   90.00
_cell.angle_beta   90.00
_cell.angle_gamma   90.00
#
_symmetry.space_group_name_H-M   'P 1'
#
loop_
_entity.id
_entity.type
_entity.pdbx_description
1 polymer ?
#
loop_
_entity_poly.entity_id
_entity_poly.type
_entity_poly.pdbx_seq_one_letter_code
_entity_poly.pdbx_strand_id
1 'polypeptide(L)'
;MLLTLSLRDFVIVENLNLDFQSGFTVLTGETGAGKSITLDAIGLLLGDKADYSQVRSGAKEAQLSALFDISHLPVLKAELYEQGLLNDGEEELSIRRIIDAKGKSRSFINNQAVTLAQLKAVGGQLIDIHGQNAHHSLNQEAAQRELLDAFAGSKAQAETVRQLYQNWANAKKALQEAQEHADAVIIERERLEWQFNELNQLDIKQGEWEALSQSHDSLAHSAELLQAAEEVGSKIDGDNGIQRHIYQCQKLLTNLQNIEPRFAESLNMLASIEAELGEISANMRDVAGRSDINPNELAAQEQRMGELMGMARKYRIEPEQLPQKLAEIDERLQSLQAAADLEALAQTVARNLAEYQEAAHILSAMRHQAAGRLGEETTENMQHLAMKGARFDIVLLPSSPTAHGLEQVQFQVAANKGNPPRPLNKVASGGELARISLALQVVTSQYTQIPTLIFDEVDTGIGGGVAEMVGKALRALGKKHQVLAVTHLPQVASCGENHWRVCKHSEGGQTVSEISMLDENQRIGEIARMLGGEVITETTRRHAAELLQLASRNS
;
A
#
# COMPACT_ATOMS: atom_id res chain seq x y z
N MET A 1 -11.41 -13.29 28.62
CA MET A 1 -12.78 -13.80 28.39
C MET A 1 -13.78 -12.65 28.50
N LEU A 2 -14.97 -12.78 27.94
CA LEU A 2 -16.06 -11.82 28.12
C LEU A 2 -16.61 -11.96 29.55
N LEU A 3 -16.68 -10.85 30.29
CA LEU A 3 -17.18 -10.78 31.67
C LEU A 3 -18.60 -10.26 31.71
N THR A 4 -18.87 -9.13 31.05
CA THR A 4 -20.17 -8.46 31.11
C THR A 4 -20.54 -7.91 29.73
N LEU A 5 -21.83 -7.96 29.39
CA LEU A 5 -22.43 -7.24 28.27
C LEU A 5 -23.57 -6.36 28.78
N SER A 6 -23.53 -5.08 28.44
CA SER A 6 -24.56 -4.10 28.76
C SER A 6 -25.08 -3.46 27.49
N LEU A 7 -26.39 -3.57 27.24
CA LEU A 7 -27.08 -3.00 26.10
C LEU A 7 -28.14 -2.02 26.58
N ARG A 8 -28.25 -0.87 25.91
CA ARG A 8 -29.28 0.12 26.15
C ARG A 8 -29.86 0.64 24.85
N ASP A 9 -31.18 0.68 24.77
CA ASP A 9 -31.96 1.21 23.64
C ASP A 9 -31.57 0.58 22.28
N PHE A 10 -31.32 -0.74 22.26
CA PHE A 10 -30.89 -1.50 21.08
C PHE A 10 -32.01 -2.45 20.60
N VAL A 11 -32.48 -2.26 19.38
CA VAL A 11 -33.57 -3.03 18.75
C VAL A 11 -34.85 -3.01 19.62
N ILE A 12 -35.17 -4.11 20.32
CA ILE A 12 -36.32 -4.26 21.23
C ILE A 12 -35.90 -4.23 22.72
N VAL A 13 -34.61 -4.03 23.00
CA VAL A 13 -34.04 -4.07 24.35
C VAL A 13 -33.93 -2.64 24.88
N GLU A 14 -34.62 -2.37 25.99
CA GLU A 14 -34.49 -1.11 26.72
C GLU A 14 -33.18 -1.05 27.50
N ASN A 15 -32.96 -2.06 28.33
CA ASN A 15 -31.78 -2.24 29.16
C ASN A 15 -31.56 -3.73 29.36
N LEU A 16 -30.34 -4.21 29.13
CA LEU A 16 -29.95 -5.60 29.35
C LEU A 16 -28.54 -5.61 29.90
N ASN A 17 -28.36 -6.29 31.04
CA ASN A 17 -27.05 -6.54 31.64
C ASN A 17 -26.89 -8.04 31.81
N LEU A 18 -25.84 -8.60 31.21
CA LEU A 18 -25.52 -10.02 31.25
C LEU A 18 -24.13 -10.20 31.86
N ASP A 19 -24.05 -11.04 32.89
CA ASP A 19 -22.79 -11.47 33.50
C ASP A 19 -22.45 -12.86 33.01
N PHE A 20 -21.35 -12.97 32.27
CA PHE A 20 -20.89 -14.19 31.65
C PHE A 20 -20.03 -15.00 32.61
N GLN A 21 -20.12 -16.32 32.50
CA GLN A 21 -19.31 -17.26 33.27
C GLN A 21 -18.36 -18.01 32.32
N SER A 22 -17.29 -18.57 32.89
CA SER A 22 -16.44 -19.51 32.17
C SER A 22 -17.19 -20.82 31.86
N GLY A 23 -16.61 -21.67 31.02
CA GLY A 23 -17.23 -22.95 30.67
C GLY A 23 -18.16 -22.84 29.48
N PHE A 24 -19.05 -23.82 29.36
CA PHE A 24 -20.01 -23.90 28.27
C PHE A 24 -21.38 -23.32 28.66
N THR A 25 -21.75 -22.21 28.05
CA THR A 25 -23.04 -21.53 28.23
C THR A 25 -23.94 -21.74 27.02
N VAL A 26 -25.18 -22.17 27.24
CA VAL A 26 -26.19 -22.36 26.19
C VAL A 26 -27.29 -21.32 26.27
N LEU A 27 -27.67 -20.72 25.13
CA LEU A 27 -28.83 -19.85 24.99
C LEU A 27 -29.98 -20.56 24.27
N THR A 28 -31.10 -20.73 24.97
CA THR A 28 -32.34 -21.29 24.42
C THR A 28 -33.47 -20.26 24.46
N GLY A 29 -34.65 -20.62 23.93
CA GLY A 29 -35.80 -19.72 23.83
C GLY A 29 -36.31 -19.53 22.39
N GLU A 30 -37.20 -18.57 22.21
CA GLU A 30 -37.84 -18.28 20.91
C GLU A 30 -36.85 -17.68 19.89
N THR A 31 -37.01 -18.03 18.62
CA THR A 31 -36.27 -17.39 17.52
C THR A 31 -36.68 -15.92 17.39
N GLY A 32 -35.72 -15.05 17.07
CA GLY A 32 -35.96 -13.60 16.95
C GLY A 32 -36.33 -12.91 18.27
N ALA A 33 -36.05 -13.53 19.42
CA ALA A 33 -36.47 -13.05 20.74
C ALA A 33 -35.38 -12.38 21.57
N GLY A 34 -34.11 -12.35 21.14
CA GLY A 34 -32.99 -11.88 21.97
C GLY A 34 -31.66 -12.59 21.74
N LYS A 35 -31.68 -13.82 21.18
CA LYS A 35 -30.45 -14.57 20.85
C LYS A 35 -29.63 -13.87 19.76
N SER A 36 -30.23 -13.61 18.60
CA SER A 36 -29.59 -12.86 17.52
C SER A 36 -29.23 -11.44 17.96
N ILE A 37 -30.05 -10.79 18.79
CA ILE A 37 -29.77 -9.45 19.32
C ILE A 37 -28.47 -9.43 20.15
N THR A 38 -28.26 -10.45 20.98
CA THR A 38 -27.03 -10.57 21.78
C THR A 38 -25.81 -10.76 20.88
N LEU A 39 -25.93 -11.64 19.88
CA LEU A 39 -24.87 -11.89 18.91
C LEU A 39 -24.55 -10.67 18.04
N ASP A 40 -25.58 -9.99 17.54
CA ASP A 40 -25.46 -8.77 16.76
C ASP A 40 -24.78 -7.67 17.58
N ALA A 41 -25.18 -7.51 18.85
CA ALA A 41 -24.56 -6.54 19.75
C ALA A 41 -23.08 -6.84 20.00
N ILE A 42 -22.73 -8.11 20.17
CA ILE A 42 -21.33 -8.55 20.28
C ILE A 42 -20.59 -8.26 18.98
N GLY A 43 -21.12 -8.63 17.81
CA GLY A 43 -20.50 -8.32 16.51
C GLY A 43 -20.24 -6.83 16.32
N LEU A 44 -21.18 -5.97 16.73
CA LEU A 44 -21.00 -4.52 16.75
C LEU A 44 -19.89 -4.08 17.73
N LEU A 45 -19.79 -4.68 18.90
CA LEU A 45 -18.68 -4.40 19.82
C LEU A 45 -17.32 -4.89 19.28
N LEU A 46 -17.31 -5.88 18.39
CA LEU A 46 -16.11 -6.38 17.72
C LEU A 46 -15.76 -5.65 16.41
N GLY A 47 -16.55 -4.64 16.01
CA GLY A 47 -16.24 -3.79 14.85
C GLY A 47 -17.02 -4.08 13.57
N ASP A 48 -18.14 -4.81 13.64
CA ASP A 48 -19.04 -4.94 12.50
C ASP A 48 -19.69 -3.60 12.10
N LYS A 49 -20.20 -3.49 10.87
CA LYS A 49 -20.87 -2.27 10.43
C LYS A 49 -22.21 -2.15 11.16
N ALA A 50 -22.47 -0.97 11.73
CA ALA A 50 -23.74 -0.67 12.37
C ALA A 50 -24.82 -0.37 11.33
N ASP A 51 -26.00 -0.96 11.51
CA ASP A 51 -27.21 -0.50 10.85
C ASP A 51 -27.98 0.42 11.81
N TYR A 52 -28.26 1.64 11.39
CA TYR A 52 -28.97 2.63 12.20
C TYR A 52 -30.42 2.24 12.49
N SER A 53 -30.98 1.31 11.71
CA SER A 53 -32.28 0.70 11.98
C SER A 53 -32.30 -0.10 13.30
N GLN A 54 -31.14 -0.44 13.84
CA GLN A 54 -30.99 -1.18 15.10
C GLN A 54 -31.10 -0.28 16.35
N VAL A 55 -31.25 1.04 16.21
CA VAL A 55 -31.59 1.91 17.34
C VAL A 55 -33.08 1.75 17.66
N ARG A 56 -33.42 1.55 18.94
CA ARG A 56 -34.82 1.35 19.36
C ARG A 56 -35.68 2.55 18.92
N SER A 57 -36.88 2.24 18.41
CA SER A 57 -37.83 3.27 17.99
C SER A 57 -38.15 4.24 19.14
N GLY A 58 -37.98 5.54 18.90
CA GLY A 58 -38.16 6.60 19.90
C GLY A 58 -36.92 6.96 20.72
N ALA A 59 -35.84 6.16 20.65
CA ALA A 59 -34.56 6.49 21.27
C ALA A 59 -33.69 7.39 20.38
N LYS A 60 -32.81 8.18 21.00
CA LYS A 60 -31.86 9.05 20.28
C LYS A 60 -30.62 8.30 19.82
N GLU A 61 -30.15 7.37 20.65
CA GLU A 61 -28.95 6.57 20.43
C GLU A 61 -29.08 5.22 21.13
N ALA A 62 -28.38 4.21 20.61
CA ALA A 62 -28.16 2.92 21.27
C ALA A 62 -26.75 2.91 21.88
N GLN A 63 -26.62 2.35 23.08
CA GLN A 63 -25.34 2.21 23.77
C GLN A 63 -25.06 0.74 24.05
N LEU A 64 -23.90 0.27 23.61
CA LEU A 64 -23.43 -1.09 23.76
C LEU A 64 -22.11 -1.04 24.53
N SER A 65 -21.92 -1.88 25.53
CA SER A 65 -20.64 -2.01 26.23
C SER A 65 -20.36 -3.45 26.63
N ALA A 66 -19.11 -3.85 26.54
CA ALA A 66 -18.61 -5.13 27.05
C ALA A 66 -17.35 -4.93 27.88
N LEU A 67 -17.20 -5.76 28.90
CA LEU A 67 -16.00 -5.86 29.72
C LEU A 67 -15.34 -7.21 29.47
N PHE A 68 -14.03 -7.19 29.25
CA PHE A 68 -13.22 -8.38 28.97
C PHE A 68 -12.10 -8.52 29.98
N ASP A 69 -11.87 -9.73 30.45
CA ASP A 69 -10.62 -10.13 31.10
C ASP A 69 -9.56 -10.44 30.04
N ILE A 70 -8.44 -9.74 30.10
CA ILE A 70 -7.27 -9.88 29.20
C ILE A 70 -6.01 -10.31 29.96
N SER A 71 -6.13 -10.78 31.21
CA SER A 71 -5.02 -11.26 32.05
C SER A 71 -4.11 -12.25 31.32
N HIS A 72 -4.70 -13.18 30.57
CA HIS A 72 -4.03 -14.24 29.81
C HIS A 72 -3.63 -13.85 28.37
N LEU A 73 -3.73 -12.59 27.97
CA LEU A 73 -3.40 -12.10 26.62
C LEU A 73 -2.21 -11.12 26.63
N PRO A 74 -0.97 -11.57 26.91
CA PRO A 74 0.18 -10.67 27.06
C PRO A 74 0.53 -9.90 25.78
N VAL A 75 0.34 -10.50 24.60
CA VAL A 75 0.59 -9.85 23.31
C VAL A 75 -0.38 -8.69 23.09
N LEU A 76 -1.69 -8.94 23.27
CA LEU A 76 -2.71 -7.91 23.16
C LEU A 76 -2.50 -6.79 24.19
N LYS A 77 -2.10 -7.12 25.42
CA LYS A 77 -1.76 -6.13 26.45
C LYS A 77 -0.63 -5.21 26.00
N ALA A 78 0.44 -5.77 25.45
CA ALA A 78 1.55 -4.99 24.93
C ALA A 78 1.11 -4.07 23.77
N GLU A 79 0.35 -4.60 22.81
CA GLU A 79 -0.17 -3.82 21.68
C GLU A 79 -1.06 -2.64 22.13
N LEU A 80 -1.96 -2.88 23.09
CA LEU A 80 -2.85 -1.85 23.62
C LEU A 80 -2.10 -0.80 24.44
N TYR A 81 -1.09 -1.21 25.21
CA TYR A 81 -0.24 -0.30 25.98
C TYR A 81 0.58 0.62 25.05
N GLU A 82 1.21 0.06 24.00
CA GLU A 82 1.93 0.85 23.01
C GLU A 82 1.04 1.86 22.28
N GLN A 83 -0.22 1.50 22.04
CA GLN A 83 -1.23 2.39 21.43
C GLN A 83 -1.84 3.40 22.42
N GLY A 84 -1.49 3.33 23.70
CA GLY A 84 -2.03 4.18 24.77
C GLY A 84 -3.47 3.83 25.18
N LEU A 85 -4.00 2.68 24.76
CA LEU A 85 -5.38 2.22 25.00
C LEU A 85 -5.53 1.41 26.29
N LEU A 86 -4.44 1.05 26.95
CA LEU A 86 -4.41 0.28 28.20
C LEU A 86 -3.33 0.86 29.12
N ASN A 87 -3.61 1.01 30.41
CA ASN A 87 -2.60 1.44 31.39
C ASN A 87 -1.76 0.25 31.87
N ASP A 88 -0.58 0.54 32.43
CA ASP A 88 0.29 -0.49 32.99
C ASP A 88 -0.40 -1.25 34.13
N GLY A 89 -0.35 -2.58 34.08
CA GLY A 89 -0.95 -3.47 35.07
C GLY A 89 -2.47 -3.68 34.97
N GLU A 90 -3.17 -3.09 33.98
CA GLU A 90 -4.60 -3.36 33.78
C GLU A 90 -4.82 -4.77 33.18
N GLU A 91 -5.74 -5.52 33.79
CA GLU A 91 -6.12 -6.88 33.36
C GLU A 91 -7.51 -6.91 32.71
N GLU A 92 -8.22 -5.80 32.69
CA GLU A 92 -9.55 -5.67 32.11
C GLU A 92 -9.56 -4.68 30.95
N LEU A 93 -10.36 -4.97 29.94
CA LEU A 93 -10.57 -4.12 28.77
C LEU A 93 -12.05 -3.80 28.62
N SER A 94 -12.37 -2.52 28.65
CA SER A 94 -13.72 -2.03 28.38
C SER A 94 -13.85 -1.58 26.93
N ILE A 95 -14.84 -2.14 26.24
CA ILE A 95 -15.21 -1.74 24.88
C ILE A 95 -16.60 -1.15 24.92
N ARG A 96 -16.79 0.03 24.32
CA ARG A 96 -18.09 0.70 24.25
C ARG A 96 -18.35 1.25 22.86
N ARG A 97 -19.57 1.08 22.36
CA ARG A 97 -20.02 1.61 21.08
C ARG A 97 -21.34 2.36 21.25
N ILE A 98 -21.41 3.56 20.65
CA ILE A 98 -22.60 4.41 20.65
C ILE A 98 -23.04 4.61 19.21
N ILE A 99 -24.29 4.29 18.91
CA ILE A 99 -24.88 4.40 17.57
C ILE A 99 -26.04 5.40 17.64
N ASP A 100 -25.90 6.52 16.97
CA ASP A 100 -26.92 7.56 16.86
C ASP A 100 -27.93 7.20 15.75
N ALA A 101 -29.22 7.43 16.01
CA ALA A 101 -30.29 7.22 15.04
C ALA A 101 -30.12 8.04 13.75
N LYS A 102 -29.34 9.14 13.80
CA LYS A 102 -29.03 10.04 12.67
C LYS A 102 -27.81 9.62 11.86
N GLY A 103 -27.20 8.46 12.15
CA GLY A 103 -26.17 7.89 11.28
C GLY A 103 -24.73 8.03 11.76
N LYS A 104 -24.48 8.34 13.04
CA LYS A 104 -23.12 8.42 13.60
C LYS A 104 -22.86 7.24 14.51
N SER A 105 -21.77 6.50 14.27
CA SER A 105 -21.27 5.44 15.16
C SER A 105 -19.94 5.89 15.76
N ARG A 106 -19.80 5.79 17.08
CA ARG A 106 -18.57 6.09 17.82
C ARG A 106 -18.16 4.87 18.64
N SER A 107 -16.88 4.52 18.58
CA SER A 107 -16.31 3.39 19.30
C SER A 107 -15.26 3.86 20.29
N PHE A 108 -15.21 3.21 21.44
CA PHE A 108 -14.32 3.53 22.53
C PHE A 108 -13.69 2.25 23.09
N ILE A 109 -12.40 2.32 23.42
CA ILE A 109 -11.67 1.30 24.18
C ILE A 109 -11.10 2.02 25.41
N ASN A 110 -11.40 1.56 26.63
CA ASN A 110 -10.97 2.19 27.88
C ASN A 110 -11.21 3.71 27.91
N ASN A 111 -12.40 4.12 27.47
CA ASN A 111 -12.85 5.52 27.35
C ASN A 111 -12.11 6.38 26.31
N GLN A 112 -11.18 5.83 25.54
CA GLN A 112 -10.52 6.52 24.44
C GLN A 112 -11.22 6.23 23.11
N ALA A 113 -11.39 7.25 22.28
CA ALA A 113 -12.03 7.09 20.98
C ALA A 113 -11.12 6.34 20.00
N VAL A 114 -11.65 5.32 19.33
CA VAL A 114 -10.91 4.49 18.36
C VAL A 114 -11.61 4.40 17.02
N THR A 115 -10.83 4.12 15.98
CA THR A 115 -11.38 3.82 14.65
C THR A 115 -12.03 2.45 14.61
N LEU A 116 -12.93 2.22 13.63
CA LEU A 116 -13.54 0.91 13.43
C LEU A 116 -12.50 -0.17 13.06
N ALA A 117 -11.44 0.22 12.34
CA ALA A 117 -10.35 -0.68 11.97
C ALA A 117 -9.58 -1.16 13.20
N GLN A 118 -9.24 -0.25 14.12
CA GLN A 118 -8.62 -0.60 15.40
C GLN A 118 -9.54 -1.49 16.24
N LEU A 119 -10.83 -1.14 16.33
CA LEU A 119 -11.80 -1.95 17.06
C LEU A 119 -11.88 -3.38 16.49
N LYS A 120 -11.88 -3.51 15.16
CA LYS A 120 -11.91 -4.81 14.48
C LYS A 120 -10.64 -5.64 14.70
N ALA A 121 -9.48 -4.99 14.72
CA ALA A 121 -8.20 -5.64 15.00
C ALA A 121 -8.15 -6.20 16.43
N VAL A 122 -8.62 -5.42 17.42
CA VAL A 122 -8.69 -5.83 18.83
C VAL A 122 -9.78 -6.89 19.03
N GLY A 123 -10.98 -6.68 18.47
CA GLY A 123 -12.13 -7.58 18.61
C GLY A 123 -11.84 -9.00 18.13
N GLY A 124 -11.14 -9.15 17.00
CA GLY A 124 -10.75 -10.46 16.47
C GLY A 124 -9.77 -11.26 17.35
N GLN A 125 -9.15 -10.63 18.36
CA GLN A 125 -8.32 -11.32 19.35
C GLN A 125 -9.10 -11.70 20.62
N LEU A 126 -10.30 -11.14 20.83
CA LEU A 126 -11.10 -11.30 22.05
C LEU A 126 -12.21 -12.33 21.91
N ILE A 127 -12.92 -12.32 20.78
CA ILE A 127 -14.03 -13.23 20.50
C ILE A 127 -13.93 -13.75 19.07
N ASP A 128 -14.10 -15.06 18.90
CA ASP A 128 -14.32 -15.68 17.59
C ASP A 128 -15.78 -16.11 17.46
N ILE A 129 -16.45 -15.68 16.37
CA ILE A 129 -17.86 -15.97 16.12
C ILE A 129 -17.97 -16.94 14.95
N HIS A 130 -18.49 -18.13 15.24
CA HIS A 130 -18.75 -19.20 14.30
C HIS A 130 -20.26 -19.29 14.03
N GLY A 131 -20.71 -18.73 12.90
CA GLY A 131 -22.12 -18.79 12.46
C GLY A 131 -22.26 -18.99 10.94
N GLN A 132 -23.42 -18.65 10.38
CA GLN A 132 -23.74 -18.86 8.94
C GLN A 132 -22.65 -18.37 7.97
N ASN A 133 -22.03 -17.22 8.25
CA ASN A 133 -20.99 -16.64 7.40
C ASN A 133 -19.68 -17.46 7.40
N ALA A 134 -19.36 -18.15 8.50
CA ALA A 134 -18.14 -18.95 8.62
C ALA A 134 -18.21 -20.21 7.72
N HIS A 135 -19.37 -20.86 7.65
CA HIS A 135 -19.59 -22.02 6.77
C HIS A 135 -19.47 -21.65 5.28
N HIS A 136 -19.97 -20.47 4.89
CA HIS A 136 -19.80 -19.95 3.53
C HIS A 136 -18.35 -19.58 3.22
N SER A 137 -17.63 -18.99 4.18
CA SER A 137 -16.23 -18.61 4.02
C SER A 137 -15.34 -19.82 3.75
N LEU A 138 -15.58 -20.97 4.39
CA LEU A 138 -14.83 -22.22 4.14
C LEU A 138 -14.94 -22.76 2.71
N ASN A 139 -15.91 -22.30 1.90
CA ASN A 139 -15.96 -22.65 0.47
C ASN A 139 -15.03 -21.79 -0.39
N GLN A 140 -14.42 -20.75 0.16
CA GLN A 140 -13.49 -19.86 -0.52
C GLN A 140 -12.05 -20.30 -0.29
N GLU A 141 -11.29 -20.50 -1.37
CA GLU A 141 -9.89 -20.93 -1.31
C GLU A 141 -9.01 -19.97 -0.51
N ALA A 142 -9.29 -18.66 -0.56
CA ALA A 142 -8.58 -17.66 0.22
C ALA A 142 -8.72 -17.88 1.74
N ALA A 143 -9.94 -18.17 2.21
CA ALA A 143 -10.20 -18.44 3.62
C ALA A 143 -9.61 -19.78 4.06
N GLN A 144 -9.66 -20.80 3.21
CA GLN A 144 -9.01 -22.09 3.48
C GLN A 144 -7.50 -21.92 3.67
N ARG A 145 -6.86 -21.12 2.81
CA ARG A 145 -5.44 -20.78 2.93
C ARG A 145 -5.14 -20.02 4.21
N GLU A 146 -5.91 -18.97 4.51
CA GLU A 146 -5.71 -18.18 5.73
C GLU A 146 -5.85 -19.01 7.00
N LEU A 147 -6.81 -19.96 7.03
CA LEU A 147 -6.99 -20.89 8.13
C LEU A 147 -5.79 -21.84 8.26
N LEU A 148 -5.31 -22.41 7.15
CA LEU A 148 -4.13 -23.27 7.17
C LEU A 148 -2.88 -22.51 7.61
N ASP A 149 -2.67 -21.30 7.12
CA ASP A 149 -1.53 -20.46 7.49
C ASP A 149 -1.58 -20.02 8.96
N ALA A 150 -2.78 -19.75 9.48
CA ALA A 150 -2.99 -19.49 10.90
C ALA A 150 -2.65 -20.72 11.75
N PHE A 151 -3.16 -21.90 11.37
CA PHE A 151 -2.90 -23.16 12.07
C PHE A 151 -1.41 -23.55 12.01
N ALA A 152 -0.74 -23.29 10.89
CA ALA A 152 0.69 -23.54 10.71
C ALA A 152 1.59 -22.55 11.47
N GLY A 153 1.04 -21.45 11.98
CA GLY A 153 1.83 -20.33 12.50
C GLY A 153 2.66 -19.64 11.41
N SER A 154 2.29 -19.78 10.13
CA SER A 154 3.07 -19.32 8.98
C SER A 154 2.68 -17.91 8.50
N LYS A 155 1.78 -17.19 9.18
CA LYS A 155 1.32 -15.85 8.76
C LYS A 155 2.45 -14.87 8.47
N ALA A 156 3.47 -14.81 9.31
CA ALA A 156 4.64 -13.94 9.10
C ALA A 156 5.45 -14.35 7.85
N GLN A 157 5.58 -15.65 7.61
CA GLN A 157 6.25 -16.19 6.43
C GLN A 157 5.43 -15.92 5.16
N ALA A 158 4.10 -16.06 5.23
CA ALA A 158 3.19 -15.74 4.13
C ALA A 158 3.27 -14.25 3.75
N GLU A 159 3.40 -13.36 4.73
CA GLU A 159 3.63 -11.93 4.49
C GLU A 159 4.98 -11.66 3.83
N THR A 160 6.04 -12.34 4.27
CA THR A 160 7.37 -12.26 3.65
C THR A 160 7.33 -12.69 2.18
N VAL A 161 6.65 -13.80 1.87
CA VAL A 161 6.45 -14.29 0.50
C VAL A 161 5.69 -13.26 -0.35
N ARG A 162 4.65 -12.63 0.22
CA ARG A 162 3.88 -11.57 -0.46
C ARG A 162 4.76 -10.38 -0.83
N GLN A 163 5.60 -9.92 0.10
CA GLN A 163 6.50 -8.80 -0.14
C GLN A 163 7.55 -9.12 -1.22
N LEU A 164 8.18 -10.30 -1.14
CA LEU A 164 9.17 -10.75 -2.12
C LEU A 164 8.55 -10.93 -3.52
N TYR A 165 7.31 -11.43 -3.59
CA TYR A 165 6.57 -11.50 -4.84
C TYR A 165 6.36 -10.13 -5.46
N GLN A 166 5.98 -9.13 -4.66
CA GLN A 166 5.78 -7.76 -5.15
C GLN A 166 7.09 -7.18 -5.68
N ASN A 167 8.21 -7.41 -5.00
CA ASN A 167 9.54 -6.98 -5.45
C ASN A 167 9.93 -7.65 -6.78
N TRP A 168 9.67 -8.94 -6.93
CA TRP A 168 9.90 -9.67 -8.19
C TRP A 168 8.99 -9.17 -9.31
N ALA A 169 7.69 -8.99 -9.05
CA ALA A 169 6.71 -8.51 -10.03
C ALA A 169 7.07 -7.11 -10.54
N ASN A 170 7.48 -6.20 -9.63
CA ASN A 170 7.94 -4.86 -9.98
C ASN A 170 9.21 -4.91 -10.84
N ALA A 171 10.20 -5.72 -10.47
CA ALA A 171 11.44 -5.89 -11.25
C ALA A 171 11.15 -6.47 -12.65
N LYS A 172 10.26 -7.45 -12.73
CA LYS A 172 9.85 -8.07 -14.00
C LYS A 172 9.14 -7.06 -14.91
N LYS A 173 8.28 -6.21 -14.34
CA LYS A 173 7.63 -5.12 -15.07
C LYS A 173 8.65 -4.11 -15.59
N ALA A 174 9.60 -3.69 -14.76
CA ALA A 174 10.66 -2.76 -15.18
C ALA A 174 11.53 -3.34 -16.31
N LEU A 175 11.87 -4.63 -16.25
CA LEU A 175 12.59 -5.30 -17.33
C LEU A 175 11.76 -5.34 -18.63
N GLN A 176 10.47 -5.66 -18.54
CA GLN A 176 9.58 -5.68 -19.70
C GLN A 176 9.46 -4.28 -20.33
N GLU A 177 9.26 -3.25 -19.52
CA GLU A 177 9.19 -1.86 -19.99
C GLU A 177 10.51 -1.44 -20.66
N ALA A 178 11.66 -1.81 -20.09
CA ALA A 178 12.96 -1.53 -20.70
C ALA A 178 13.17 -2.28 -22.02
N GLN A 179 12.69 -3.53 -22.13
CA GLN A 179 12.75 -4.32 -23.36
C GLN A 179 11.86 -3.75 -24.46
N GLU A 180 10.64 -3.31 -24.12
CA GLU A 180 9.70 -2.71 -25.08
C GLU A 180 10.20 -1.37 -25.64
N HIS A 181 10.97 -0.61 -24.85
CA HIS A 181 11.56 0.67 -25.26
C HIS A 181 13.02 0.56 -25.73
N ALA A 182 13.60 -0.65 -25.77
CA ALA A 182 15.02 -0.84 -26.09
C ALA A 182 15.40 -0.26 -27.46
N ASP A 183 14.59 -0.51 -28.49
CA ASP A 183 14.85 0.00 -29.84
C ASP A 183 14.80 1.54 -29.90
N ALA A 184 13.84 2.16 -29.19
CA ALA A 184 13.73 3.61 -29.12
C ALA A 184 14.91 4.24 -28.36
N VAL A 185 15.37 3.59 -27.29
CA VAL A 185 16.54 4.02 -26.51
C VAL A 185 17.82 3.88 -27.33
N ILE A 186 17.99 2.82 -28.11
CA ILE A 186 19.14 2.63 -29.00
C ILE A 186 19.19 3.76 -30.05
N ILE A 187 18.08 4.02 -30.74
CA ILE A 187 18.01 5.08 -31.76
C ILE A 187 18.30 6.46 -31.15
N GLU A 188 17.74 6.76 -29.98
CA GLU A 188 17.98 8.03 -29.30
C GLU A 188 19.43 8.15 -28.82
N ARG A 189 20.04 7.05 -28.35
CA ARG A 189 21.46 7.02 -27.97
C ARG A 189 22.36 7.28 -29.15
N GLU A 190 22.16 6.59 -30.28
CA GLU A 190 22.93 6.81 -31.51
C GLU A 190 22.84 8.27 -31.98
N ARG A 191 21.64 8.86 -31.90
CA ARG A 191 21.43 10.28 -32.22
C ARG A 191 22.22 11.20 -31.30
N LEU A 192 22.17 10.98 -29.98
CA LEU A 192 22.88 11.80 -29.01
C LEU A 192 24.41 11.60 -29.08
N GLU A 193 24.89 10.38 -29.33
CA GLU A 193 26.32 10.09 -29.55
C GLU A 193 26.83 10.84 -30.79
N TRP A 194 26.05 10.88 -31.86
CA TRP A 194 26.41 11.65 -33.05
C TRP A 194 26.47 13.16 -32.75
N GLN A 195 25.48 13.70 -32.03
CA GLN A 195 25.47 15.11 -31.62
C GLN A 195 26.62 15.46 -30.68
N PHE A 196 26.91 14.58 -29.71
CA PHE A 196 28.02 14.74 -28.78
C PHE A 196 29.35 14.77 -29.53
N ASN A 197 29.61 13.78 -30.39
CA ASN A 197 30.85 13.72 -31.17
C ASN A 197 31.04 14.94 -32.06
N GLU A 198 29.97 15.43 -32.68
CA GLU A 198 30.00 16.63 -33.50
C GLU A 198 30.36 17.90 -32.70
N LEU A 199 29.73 18.11 -31.54
CA LEU A 199 30.01 19.28 -30.69
C LEU A 199 31.38 19.17 -30.01
N ASN A 200 31.76 17.97 -29.58
CA ASN A 200 33.02 17.72 -28.89
C ASN A 200 34.23 17.87 -29.83
N GLN A 201 34.08 17.62 -31.14
CA GLN A 201 35.15 17.84 -32.14
C GLN A 201 35.56 19.32 -32.26
N LEU A 202 34.67 20.26 -31.92
CA LEU A 202 34.98 21.69 -31.94
C LEU A 202 35.85 22.14 -30.76
N ASP A 203 35.99 21.32 -29.71
CA ASP A 203 36.74 21.62 -28.48
C ASP A 203 36.40 23.01 -27.91
N ILE A 204 35.11 23.29 -27.76
CA ILE A 204 34.60 24.61 -27.39
C ILE A 204 34.86 24.85 -25.90
N LYS A 205 35.53 25.95 -25.60
CA LYS A 205 35.81 26.33 -24.21
C LYS A 205 34.72 27.24 -23.66
N GLN A 206 34.52 27.15 -22.35
CA GLN A 206 33.58 28.03 -21.67
C GLN A 206 34.11 29.47 -21.67
N GLY A 207 33.28 30.42 -22.10
CA GLY A 207 33.67 31.83 -22.26
C GLY A 207 34.47 32.13 -23.55
N GLU A 208 34.64 31.14 -24.44
CA GLU A 208 35.43 31.31 -25.67
C GLU A 208 34.79 32.32 -26.62
N TRP A 209 33.47 32.29 -26.78
CA TRP A 209 32.75 33.21 -27.65
C TRP A 209 32.87 34.66 -27.19
N GLU A 210 32.69 34.91 -25.90
CA GLU A 210 32.76 36.24 -25.31
C GLU A 210 34.18 36.81 -25.44
N ALA A 211 35.20 35.98 -25.22
CA ALA A 211 36.59 36.36 -25.40
C ALA A 211 36.93 36.65 -26.88
N LEU A 212 36.46 35.80 -27.81
CA LEU A 212 36.64 36.00 -29.25
C LEU A 212 35.91 37.25 -29.74
N SER A 213 34.67 37.48 -29.34
CA SER A 213 33.87 38.64 -29.75
C SER A 213 34.51 39.95 -29.26
N GLN A 214 34.94 40.01 -28.00
CA GLN A 214 35.63 41.20 -27.47
C GLN A 214 36.96 41.47 -28.17
N SER A 215 37.75 40.41 -28.42
CA SER A 215 39.01 40.53 -29.13
C SER A 215 38.82 40.95 -30.59
N HIS A 216 37.83 40.38 -31.28
CA HIS A 216 37.50 40.70 -32.65
C HIS A 216 37.06 42.16 -32.77
N ASP A 217 36.17 42.63 -31.90
CA ASP A 217 35.73 44.03 -31.91
C ASP A 217 36.93 44.97 -31.75
N SER A 218 37.83 44.69 -30.80
CA SER A 218 39.04 45.51 -30.62
C SER A 218 39.95 45.51 -31.85
N LEU A 219 40.16 44.35 -32.48
CA LEU A 219 41.02 44.21 -33.67
C LEU A 219 40.38 44.87 -34.91
N ALA A 220 39.07 44.72 -35.10
CA ALA A 220 38.32 45.31 -36.21
C ALA A 220 38.35 46.85 -36.13
N HIS A 221 38.06 47.44 -34.97
CA HIS A 221 38.16 48.89 -34.78
C HIS A 221 39.59 49.41 -35.01
N SER A 222 40.60 48.66 -34.55
CA SER A 222 42.00 49.04 -34.78
C SER A 222 42.32 48.98 -36.28
N ALA A 223 41.83 47.97 -37.01
CA ALA A 223 42.08 47.81 -38.43
C ALA A 223 41.42 48.91 -39.26
N GLU A 224 40.19 49.30 -38.91
CA GLU A 224 39.49 50.45 -39.50
C GLU A 224 40.26 51.77 -39.26
N LEU A 225 40.77 51.99 -38.04
CA LEU A 225 41.57 53.16 -37.70
C LEU A 225 42.88 53.22 -38.48
N LEU A 226 43.57 52.08 -38.61
CA LEU A 226 44.80 51.97 -39.40
C LEU A 226 44.54 52.27 -40.87
N GLN A 227 43.52 51.64 -41.46
CA GLN A 227 43.14 51.87 -42.85
C GLN A 227 42.79 53.34 -43.11
N ALA A 228 42.01 53.96 -42.21
CA ALA A 228 41.66 55.38 -42.33
C ALA A 228 42.89 56.29 -42.22
N ALA A 229 43.82 55.99 -41.30
CA ALA A 229 45.06 56.76 -41.13
C ALA A 229 45.98 56.64 -42.36
N GLU A 230 46.14 55.44 -42.92
CA GLU A 230 46.91 55.20 -44.14
C GLU A 230 46.29 55.88 -45.36
N GLU A 231 44.96 55.78 -45.53
CA GLU A 231 44.25 56.43 -46.63
C GLU A 231 44.35 57.96 -46.57
N VAL A 232 44.19 58.55 -45.38
CA VAL A 232 44.33 60.00 -45.18
C VAL A 232 45.78 60.44 -45.36
N GLY A 233 46.74 59.70 -44.80
CA GLY A 233 48.17 59.95 -44.97
C GLY A 233 48.58 59.95 -46.45
N SER A 234 48.12 58.95 -47.22
CA SER A 234 48.35 58.84 -48.66
C SER A 234 47.73 60.01 -49.45
N LYS A 235 46.55 60.51 -49.07
CA LYS A 235 45.92 61.69 -49.70
C LYS A 235 46.67 62.99 -49.43
N ILE A 236 47.38 63.10 -48.30
CA ILE A 236 48.09 64.33 -47.90
C ILE A 236 49.53 64.34 -48.46
N ASP A 237 50.28 63.26 -48.23
CA ASP A 237 51.74 63.14 -48.46
C ASP A 237 52.11 62.12 -49.56
N GLY A 238 51.13 61.50 -50.21
CA GLY A 238 51.39 60.57 -51.32
C GLY A 238 51.93 61.26 -52.58
N ASP A 239 52.30 60.48 -53.59
CA ASP A 239 52.91 60.96 -54.84
C ASP A 239 52.09 62.05 -55.55
N ASN A 240 50.77 62.09 -55.35
CA ASN A 240 49.86 63.13 -55.86
C ASN A 240 49.09 63.85 -54.74
N GLY A 241 49.69 63.97 -53.55
CA GLY A 241 49.06 64.51 -52.35
C GLY A 241 48.82 66.02 -52.38
N ILE A 242 47.99 66.50 -51.44
CA ILE A 242 47.62 67.91 -51.32
C ILE A 242 48.85 68.80 -51.06
N GLN A 243 49.83 68.32 -50.28
CA GLN A 243 51.06 69.08 -49.98
C GLN A 243 51.86 69.41 -51.25
N ARG A 244 51.93 68.46 -52.20
CA ARG A 244 52.62 68.68 -53.47
C ARG A 244 51.96 69.79 -54.30
N HIS A 245 50.64 69.85 -54.30
CA HIS A 245 49.88 70.89 -55.00
C HIS A 245 50.07 72.27 -54.35
N ILE A 246 50.09 72.33 -53.02
CA ILE A 246 50.35 73.57 -52.27
C ILE A 246 51.76 74.08 -52.53
N TYR A 247 52.77 73.20 -52.51
CA TYR A 247 54.15 73.56 -52.83
C TYR A 247 54.27 74.13 -54.26
N GLN A 248 53.56 73.56 -55.24
CA GLN A 248 53.52 74.10 -56.60
C GLN A 248 52.89 75.50 -56.65
N CYS A 249 51.78 75.72 -55.94
CA CYS A 249 51.14 77.05 -55.84
C CYS A 249 52.07 78.08 -55.18
N GLN A 250 52.72 77.72 -54.06
CA GLN A 250 53.69 78.59 -53.39
C GLN A 250 54.85 78.95 -54.32
N LYS A 251 55.42 77.98 -55.07
CA LYS A 251 56.53 78.23 -56.00
C LYS A 251 56.12 79.19 -57.13
N LEU A 252 54.91 79.04 -57.68
CA LEU A 252 54.38 79.94 -58.71
C LEU A 252 54.21 81.36 -58.20
N LEU A 253 53.60 81.53 -57.02
CA LEU A 253 53.37 82.84 -56.42
C LEU A 253 54.67 83.52 -55.95
N THR A 254 55.62 82.76 -55.41
CA THR A 254 56.93 83.28 -54.95
C THR A 254 57.71 83.88 -56.10
N ASN A 255 57.72 83.24 -57.28
CA ASN A 255 58.39 83.76 -58.47
C ASN A 255 57.83 85.10 -58.95
N LEU A 256 56.57 85.42 -58.61
CA LEU A 256 55.87 86.64 -59.01
C LEU A 256 55.79 87.69 -57.89
N GLN A 257 56.29 87.38 -56.69
CA GLN A 257 56.19 88.25 -55.51
C GLN A 257 56.90 89.59 -55.68
N ASN A 258 58.02 89.60 -56.43
CA ASN A 258 58.75 90.84 -56.75
C ASN A 258 57.99 91.76 -57.73
N ILE A 259 56.98 91.23 -58.42
CA ILE A 259 56.17 91.94 -59.42
C ILE A 259 54.86 92.44 -58.79
N GLU A 260 54.19 91.62 -57.98
CA GLU A 260 52.93 91.95 -57.31
C GLU A 260 53.03 91.68 -55.80
N PRO A 261 53.26 92.71 -54.96
CA PRO A 261 53.42 92.56 -53.52
C PRO A 261 52.18 92.00 -52.81
N ARG A 262 50.98 92.13 -53.41
CA ARG A 262 49.73 91.61 -52.81
C ARG A 262 49.73 90.09 -52.63
N PHE A 263 50.59 89.35 -53.33
CA PHE A 263 50.71 87.90 -53.15
C PHE A 263 51.40 87.48 -51.85
N ALA A 264 52.07 88.40 -51.15
CA ALA A 264 52.77 88.08 -49.90
C ALA A 264 51.84 87.52 -48.81
N GLU A 265 50.61 88.03 -48.73
CA GLU A 265 49.62 87.54 -47.75
C GLU A 265 49.16 86.11 -48.08
N SER A 266 48.84 85.82 -49.35
CA SER A 266 48.49 84.48 -49.81
C SER A 266 49.63 83.48 -49.62
N LEU A 267 50.89 83.90 -49.83
CA LEU A 267 52.07 83.06 -49.58
C LEU A 267 52.21 82.68 -48.10
N ASN A 268 52.00 83.63 -47.18
CA ASN A 268 52.01 83.36 -45.75
C ASN A 268 50.88 82.39 -45.35
N MET A 269 49.68 82.55 -45.92
CA MET A 269 48.57 81.62 -45.69
C MET A 269 48.89 80.21 -46.21
N LEU A 270 49.46 80.08 -47.41
CA LEU A 270 49.85 78.79 -47.98
C LEU A 270 50.97 78.12 -47.17
N ALA A 271 51.92 78.88 -46.62
CA ALA A 271 52.96 78.35 -45.73
C ALA A 271 52.37 77.83 -44.41
N SER A 272 51.36 78.54 -43.86
CA SER A 272 50.63 78.06 -42.69
C SER A 272 49.87 76.77 -42.98
N ILE A 273 49.16 76.67 -44.11
CA ILE A 273 48.43 75.46 -44.50
C ILE A 273 49.37 74.28 -44.72
N GLU A 274 50.54 74.50 -45.32
CA GLU A 274 51.56 73.46 -45.50
C GLU A 274 52.05 72.90 -44.15
N ALA A 275 52.33 73.78 -43.18
CA ALA A 275 52.73 73.38 -41.84
C ALA A 275 51.65 72.55 -41.13
N GLU A 276 50.39 73.00 -41.18
CA GLU A 276 49.23 72.29 -40.62
C GLU A 276 49.05 70.91 -41.27
N LEU A 277 49.18 70.81 -42.61
CA LEU A 277 49.13 69.52 -43.30
C LEU A 277 50.31 68.61 -42.93
N GLY A 278 51.48 69.18 -42.68
CA GLY A 278 52.66 68.46 -42.17
C GLY A 278 52.39 67.83 -40.80
N GLU A 279 51.74 68.57 -39.91
CA GLU A 279 51.33 68.09 -38.59
C GLU A 279 50.26 66.99 -38.70
N ILE A 280 49.25 67.17 -39.57
CA ILE A 280 48.24 66.13 -39.81
C ILE A 280 48.89 64.84 -40.36
N SER A 281 49.82 64.93 -41.32
CA SER A 281 50.55 63.76 -41.83
C SER A 281 51.40 63.08 -40.76
N ALA A 282 52.05 63.85 -39.88
CA ALA A 282 52.79 63.30 -38.74
C ALA A 282 51.84 62.57 -37.76
N ASN A 283 50.68 63.15 -37.47
CA ASN A 283 49.66 62.52 -36.63
C ASN A 283 49.12 61.22 -37.23
N MET A 284 48.86 61.18 -38.54
CA MET A 284 48.41 59.95 -39.21
C MET A 284 49.48 58.86 -39.20
N ARG A 285 50.76 59.22 -39.36
CA ARG A 285 51.88 58.28 -39.24
C ARG A 285 52.07 57.75 -37.82
N ASP A 286 51.85 58.57 -36.80
CA ASP A 286 51.88 58.11 -35.39
C ASP A 286 50.72 57.14 -35.09
N VAL A 287 49.52 57.41 -35.61
CA VAL A 287 48.38 56.48 -35.51
C VAL A 287 48.66 55.16 -36.23
N ALA A 288 49.19 55.20 -37.46
CA ALA A 288 49.53 54.01 -38.21
C ALA A 288 50.70 53.22 -37.58
N GLY A 289 51.69 53.91 -36.99
CA GLY A 289 52.87 53.30 -36.38
C GLY A 289 52.63 52.71 -34.97
N ARG A 290 51.51 53.03 -34.32
CA ARG A 290 51.15 52.48 -33.00
C ARG A 290 50.24 51.26 -33.07
N SER A 291 49.66 50.97 -34.23
CA SER A 291 48.77 49.84 -34.44
C SER A 291 49.55 48.58 -34.84
N ASP A 292 50.02 47.79 -33.87
CA ASP A 292 50.53 46.43 -34.06
C ASP A 292 49.35 45.46 -34.35
N ILE A 293 48.71 45.60 -35.51
CA ILE A 293 47.61 44.73 -35.92
C ILE A 293 48.19 43.61 -36.79
N ASN A 294 48.02 42.36 -36.37
CA ASN A 294 48.37 41.19 -37.17
C ASN A 294 47.15 40.74 -37.99
N PRO A 295 47.11 40.96 -39.32
CA PRO A 295 45.94 40.62 -40.14
C PRO A 295 45.63 39.12 -40.14
N ASN A 296 46.63 38.28 -39.89
CA ASN A 296 46.46 36.83 -39.80
C ASN A 296 45.72 36.41 -38.53
N GLU A 297 45.83 37.18 -37.44
CA GLU A 297 45.10 36.91 -36.20
C GLU A 297 43.61 37.24 -36.35
N LEU A 298 43.28 38.37 -36.98
CA LEU A 298 41.88 38.74 -37.27
C LEU A 298 41.20 37.68 -38.15
N ALA A 299 41.86 37.25 -39.23
CA ALA A 299 41.33 36.20 -40.11
C ALA A 299 41.13 34.85 -39.39
N ALA A 300 42.05 34.48 -38.50
CA ALA A 300 41.91 33.26 -37.69
C ALA A 300 40.74 33.35 -36.69
N GLN A 301 40.52 34.53 -36.09
CA GLN A 301 39.37 34.77 -35.20
C GLN A 301 38.05 34.73 -35.96
N GLU A 302 37.96 35.36 -37.13
CA GLU A 302 36.77 35.31 -37.99
C GLU A 302 36.43 33.88 -38.42
N GLN A 303 37.44 33.08 -38.78
CA GLN A 303 37.25 31.67 -39.11
C GLN A 303 36.68 30.90 -37.90
N ARG A 304 37.28 31.06 -36.72
CA ARG A 304 36.82 30.38 -35.50
C ARG A 304 35.42 30.82 -35.09
N MET A 305 35.12 32.11 -35.17
CA MET A 305 33.77 32.64 -34.93
C MET A 305 32.76 32.08 -35.95
N GLY A 306 33.16 31.91 -37.21
CA GLY A 306 32.35 31.28 -38.25
C GLY A 306 32.01 29.82 -37.95
N GLU A 307 32.97 29.03 -37.46
CA GLU A 307 32.76 27.65 -37.01
C GLU A 307 31.74 27.57 -35.87
N LEU A 308 31.91 28.40 -34.84
CA LEU A 308 31.01 28.47 -33.68
C LEU A 308 29.59 28.92 -34.09
N MET A 309 29.48 29.96 -34.92
CA MET A 309 28.18 30.42 -35.44
C MET A 309 27.50 29.35 -36.32
N GLY A 310 28.26 28.65 -37.14
CA GLY A 310 27.73 27.56 -37.98
C GLY A 310 27.11 26.45 -37.13
N MET A 311 27.80 26.07 -36.06
CA MET A 311 27.31 25.06 -35.12
C MET A 311 26.10 25.57 -34.31
N ALA A 312 26.16 26.80 -33.80
CA ALA A 312 25.06 27.45 -33.10
C ALA A 312 23.76 27.47 -33.94
N ARG A 313 23.86 27.80 -35.23
CA ARG A 313 22.73 27.76 -36.17
C ARG A 313 22.17 26.35 -36.35
N LYS A 314 23.02 25.33 -36.42
CA LYS A 314 22.59 23.94 -36.56
C LYS A 314 21.76 23.47 -35.36
N TYR A 315 22.17 23.87 -34.15
CA TYR A 315 21.48 23.54 -32.89
C TYR A 315 20.41 24.56 -32.49
N ARG A 316 20.24 25.65 -33.28
CA ARG A 316 19.28 26.75 -33.05
C ARG A 316 19.42 27.39 -31.66
N ILE A 317 20.66 27.63 -31.25
CA ILE A 317 21.02 28.26 -29.99
C ILE A 317 22.00 29.40 -30.26
N GLU A 318 22.25 30.23 -29.25
CA GLU A 318 23.32 31.22 -29.33
C GLU A 318 24.70 30.55 -29.16
N PRO A 319 25.79 31.07 -29.77
CA PRO A 319 27.13 30.49 -29.67
C PRO A 319 27.62 30.29 -28.23
N GLU A 320 27.28 31.22 -27.34
CA GLU A 320 27.59 31.20 -25.89
C GLU A 320 27.00 29.97 -25.18
N GLN A 321 25.92 29.40 -25.73
CA GLN A 321 25.19 28.28 -25.14
C GLN A 321 25.71 26.91 -25.58
N LEU A 322 26.62 26.85 -26.56
CA LEU A 322 27.15 25.59 -27.08
C LEU A 322 27.81 24.70 -26.00
N PRO A 323 28.63 25.23 -25.05
CA PRO A 323 29.20 24.40 -23.98
C PRO A 323 28.12 23.80 -23.06
N GLN A 324 27.09 24.58 -22.74
CA GLN A 324 25.97 24.11 -21.94
C GLN A 324 25.18 23.02 -22.68
N LYS A 325 25.03 23.15 -24.00
CA LYS A 325 24.36 22.14 -24.82
C LYS A 325 25.12 20.83 -24.86
N LEU A 326 26.45 20.87 -24.95
CA LEU A 326 27.31 19.69 -24.88
C LEU A 326 27.14 18.96 -23.53
N ALA A 327 27.14 19.71 -22.43
CA ALA A 327 26.93 19.14 -21.09
C ALA A 327 25.53 18.51 -20.94
N GLU A 328 24.47 19.15 -21.45
CA GLU A 328 23.11 18.60 -21.47
C GLU A 328 23.03 17.27 -22.23
N ILE A 329 23.72 17.19 -23.38
CA ILE A 329 23.76 15.96 -24.20
C ILE A 329 24.53 14.85 -23.48
N ASP A 330 25.66 15.16 -22.84
CA ASP A 330 26.45 14.19 -22.07
C ASP A 330 25.67 13.62 -20.88
N GLU A 331 25.03 14.48 -20.10
CA GLU A 331 24.18 14.06 -18.98
C GLU A 331 23.04 13.15 -19.45
N ARG A 332 22.44 13.48 -20.59
CA ARG A 332 21.36 12.68 -21.19
C ARG A 332 21.87 11.33 -21.72
N LEU A 333 23.06 11.28 -22.31
CA LEU A 333 23.73 10.03 -22.70
C LEU A 333 23.98 9.12 -21.50
N GLN A 334 24.52 9.66 -20.41
CA GLN A 334 24.76 8.90 -19.17
C GLN A 334 23.44 8.36 -18.58
N SER A 335 22.37 9.16 -18.61
CA SER A 335 21.05 8.73 -18.13
C SER A 335 20.45 7.57 -18.95
N LEU A 336 20.61 7.59 -20.28
CA LEU A 336 20.14 6.52 -21.17
C LEU A 336 20.96 5.24 -20.99
N GLN A 337 22.26 5.37 -20.69
CA GLN A 337 23.12 4.22 -20.43
C GLN A 337 22.72 3.48 -19.15
N ALA A 338 22.32 4.19 -18.10
CA ALA A 338 21.80 3.60 -16.87
C ALA A 338 20.40 2.95 -17.06
N ALA A 339 19.56 3.52 -17.92
CA ALA A 339 18.22 2.98 -18.21
C ALA A 339 18.25 1.75 -19.15
N ALA A 340 19.32 1.55 -19.90
CA ALA A 340 19.46 0.49 -20.91
C ALA A 340 20.19 -0.76 -20.41
N ASP A 341 20.57 -0.85 -19.13
CA ASP A 341 21.25 -2.04 -18.59
C ASP A 341 20.25 -3.19 -18.36
N LEU A 342 19.81 -3.77 -19.48
CA LEU A 342 18.95 -4.94 -19.53
C LEU A 342 19.57 -6.13 -18.80
N GLU A 343 20.90 -6.21 -18.76
CA GLU A 343 21.61 -7.29 -18.06
C GLU A 343 21.48 -7.13 -16.54
N ALA A 344 21.71 -5.93 -16.01
CA ALA A 344 21.48 -5.65 -14.59
C ALA A 344 20.01 -5.82 -14.18
N LEU A 345 19.06 -5.40 -15.03
CA LEU A 345 17.63 -5.63 -14.78
C LEU A 345 17.29 -7.12 -14.79
N ALA A 346 17.82 -7.89 -15.75
CA ALA A 346 17.62 -9.34 -15.80
C ALA A 346 18.22 -10.05 -14.58
N GLN A 347 19.42 -9.65 -14.14
CA GLN A 347 20.04 -10.14 -12.90
C GLN A 347 19.20 -9.81 -11.67
N THR A 348 18.63 -8.60 -11.61
CA THR A 348 17.73 -8.18 -10.52
C THR A 348 16.46 -9.04 -10.48
N VAL A 349 15.85 -9.31 -11.64
CA VAL A 349 14.67 -10.21 -11.74
C VAL A 349 15.03 -11.61 -11.28
N ALA A 350 16.17 -12.16 -11.72
CA ALA A 350 16.63 -13.49 -11.34
C ALA A 350 16.89 -13.61 -9.84
N ARG A 351 17.55 -12.61 -9.24
CA ARG A 351 17.80 -12.57 -7.79
C ARG A 351 16.48 -12.51 -7.00
N ASN A 352 15.58 -11.60 -7.34
CA ASN A 352 14.31 -11.44 -6.63
C ASN A 352 13.43 -12.70 -6.77
N LEU A 353 13.50 -13.40 -7.91
CA LEU A 353 12.83 -14.69 -8.10
C LEU A 353 13.41 -15.78 -7.19
N ALA A 354 14.74 -15.87 -7.08
CA ALA A 354 15.40 -16.84 -6.21
C ALA A 354 15.06 -16.61 -4.74
N GLU A 355 15.10 -15.35 -4.28
CA GLU A 355 14.70 -14.98 -2.91
C GLU A 355 13.23 -15.34 -2.64
N TYR A 356 12.33 -15.03 -3.57
CA TYR A 356 10.93 -15.43 -3.48
C TYR A 356 10.76 -16.95 -3.41
N GLN A 357 11.46 -17.69 -4.27
CA GLN A 357 11.37 -19.16 -4.33
C GLN A 357 11.81 -19.80 -3.01
N GLU A 358 12.92 -19.35 -2.43
CA GLU A 358 13.40 -19.84 -1.15
C GLU A 358 12.36 -19.62 -0.05
N ALA A 359 11.84 -18.40 0.08
CA ALA A 359 10.82 -18.08 1.07
C ALA A 359 9.51 -18.86 0.84
N ALA A 360 9.12 -19.08 -0.41
CA ALA A 360 7.93 -19.82 -0.77
C ALA A 360 8.09 -21.33 -0.54
N HIS A 361 9.28 -21.91 -0.71
CA HIS A 361 9.57 -23.29 -0.35
C HIS A 361 9.48 -23.52 1.16
N ILE A 362 9.97 -22.58 1.98
CA ILE A 362 9.81 -22.62 3.44
C ILE A 362 8.31 -22.60 3.80
N LEU A 363 7.53 -21.69 3.20
CA LEU A 363 6.09 -21.61 3.42
C LEU A 363 5.38 -22.91 3.02
N SER A 364 5.76 -23.49 1.87
CA SER A 364 5.20 -24.74 1.36
C SER A 364 5.47 -25.92 2.30
N ALA A 365 6.68 -26.01 2.87
CA ALA A 365 7.03 -27.04 3.85
C ALA A 365 6.19 -26.91 5.14
N MET A 366 6.02 -25.70 5.66
CA MET A 366 5.16 -25.43 6.82
C MET A 366 3.70 -25.83 6.54
N ARG A 367 3.19 -25.48 5.35
CA ARG A 367 1.83 -25.84 4.91
C ARG A 367 1.66 -27.35 4.77
N HIS A 368 2.63 -28.08 4.21
CA HIS A 368 2.55 -29.54 4.09
C HIS A 368 2.45 -30.23 5.45
N GLN A 369 3.29 -29.80 6.42
CA GLN A 369 3.25 -30.35 7.77
C GLN A 369 1.92 -30.04 8.46
N ALA A 370 1.43 -28.80 8.33
CA ALA A 370 0.16 -28.37 8.88
C ALA A 370 -1.04 -29.09 8.23
N ALA A 371 -1.00 -29.29 6.91
CA ALA A 371 -2.04 -29.98 6.15
C ALA A 371 -2.22 -31.44 6.61
N GLY A 372 -1.12 -32.15 6.87
CA GLY A 372 -1.16 -33.52 7.42
C GLY A 372 -1.79 -33.55 8.81
N ARG A 373 -1.30 -32.71 9.73
CA ARG A 373 -1.80 -32.65 11.12
C ARG A 373 -3.27 -32.24 11.20
N LEU A 374 -3.63 -31.11 10.57
CA LEU A 374 -5.00 -30.61 10.56
C LEU A 374 -5.95 -31.60 9.87
N GLY A 375 -5.48 -32.26 8.80
CA GLY A 375 -6.20 -33.33 8.11
C GLY A 375 -6.57 -34.50 9.03
N GLU A 376 -5.58 -35.01 9.77
CA GLU A 376 -5.74 -36.13 10.70
C GLU A 376 -6.64 -35.75 11.89
N GLU A 377 -6.35 -34.64 12.58
CA GLU A 377 -7.12 -34.18 13.74
C GLU A 377 -8.58 -33.86 13.38
N THR A 378 -8.82 -33.27 12.21
CA THR A 378 -10.18 -33.01 11.72
C THR A 378 -10.89 -34.31 11.35
N THR A 379 -10.20 -35.26 10.70
CA THR A 379 -10.76 -36.57 10.36
C THR A 379 -11.17 -37.36 11.60
N GLU A 380 -10.37 -37.32 12.65
CA GLU A 380 -10.65 -37.98 13.92
C GLU A 380 -11.89 -37.38 14.60
N ASN A 381 -11.97 -36.05 14.69
CA ASN A 381 -13.15 -35.35 15.20
C ASN A 381 -14.41 -35.62 14.37
N MET A 382 -14.30 -35.70 13.04
CA MET A 382 -15.41 -36.06 12.17
C MET A 382 -15.98 -37.45 12.48
N GLN A 383 -15.14 -38.43 12.89
CA GLN A 383 -15.64 -39.75 13.30
C GLN A 383 -16.57 -39.66 14.52
N HIS A 384 -16.28 -38.75 15.44
CA HIS A 384 -17.07 -38.52 16.65
C HIS A 384 -18.38 -37.75 16.36
N LEU A 385 -18.42 -36.96 15.28
CA LEU A 385 -19.61 -36.20 14.84
C LEU A 385 -20.54 -36.99 13.91
N ALA A 386 -20.61 -38.31 14.11
CA ALA A 386 -21.42 -39.25 13.34
C ALA A 386 -21.13 -39.27 11.82
N MET A 387 -19.92 -38.88 11.40
CA MET A 387 -19.45 -39.00 10.02
C MET A 387 -18.51 -40.21 9.88
N LYS A 388 -18.98 -41.39 10.32
CA LYS A 388 -18.17 -42.60 10.32
C LYS A 388 -17.72 -42.97 8.91
N GLY A 389 -16.41 -43.08 8.73
CA GLY A 389 -15.79 -43.40 7.44
C GLY A 389 -15.60 -42.20 6.52
N ALA A 390 -15.93 -40.97 6.97
CA ALA A 390 -15.55 -39.76 6.26
C ALA A 390 -14.06 -39.45 6.48
N ARG A 391 -13.44 -38.75 5.53
CA ARG A 391 -12.04 -38.30 5.61
C ARG A 391 -11.94 -36.86 5.13
N PHE A 392 -11.11 -36.07 5.81
CA PHE A 392 -10.79 -34.71 5.45
C PHE A 392 -9.30 -34.63 5.07
N ASP A 393 -9.03 -34.13 3.87
CA ASP A 393 -7.69 -33.97 3.33
C ASP A 393 -7.47 -32.54 2.88
N ILE A 394 -6.31 -31.99 3.19
CA ILE A 394 -5.89 -30.68 2.70
C ILE A 394 -4.86 -30.92 1.60
N VAL A 395 -5.20 -30.55 0.37
CA VAL A 395 -4.35 -30.74 -0.81
C VAL A 395 -3.74 -29.41 -1.21
N LEU A 396 -2.43 -29.42 -1.43
CA LEU A 396 -1.65 -28.30 -1.91
C LEU A 396 -1.40 -28.50 -3.40
N LEU A 397 -2.20 -27.85 -4.25
CA LEU A 397 -2.11 -27.96 -5.70
C LEU A 397 -1.01 -27.03 -6.22
N PRO A 398 0.02 -27.52 -6.94
CA PRO A 398 1.08 -26.67 -7.47
C PRO A 398 0.53 -25.55 -8.39
N SER A 399 1.05 -24.34 -8.24
CA SER A 399 0.71 -23.19 -9.07
C SER A 399 1.96 -22.48 -9.58
N SER A 400 1.79 -21.62 -10.59
CA SER A 400 2.81 -20.62 -10.89
C SER A 400 3.04 -19.69 -9.69
N PRO A 401 4.18 -18.99 -9.61
CA PRO A 401 4.44 -18.00 -8.57
C PRO A 401 3.29 -17.00 -8.42
N THR A 402 2.76 -16.91 -7.20
CA THR A 402 1.74 -15.93 -6.82
C THR A 402 2.15 -15.17 -5.57
N ALA A 403 1.44 -14.08 -5.26
CA ALA A 403 1.58 -13.36 -4.00
C ALA A 403 1.35 -14.22 -2.74
N HIS A 404 0.84 -15.45 -2.91
CA HIS A 404 0.46 -16.34 -1.82
C HIS A 404 1.29 -17.63 -1.77
N GLY A 405 2.31 -17.75 -2.62
CA GLY A 405 3.21 -18.89 -2.70
C GLY A 405 3.09 -19.70 -3.98
N LEU A 406 3.55 -20.95 -3.91
CA LEU A 406 3.69 -21.88 -5.03
C LEU A 406 2.55 -22.92 -5.11
N GLU A 407 1.53 -22.76 -4.27
CA GLU A 407 0.39 -23.68 -4.24
C GLU A 407 -0.94 -22.99 -3.99
N GLN A 408 -2.00 -23.64 -4.47
CA GLN A 408 -3.38 -23.38 -4.09
C GLN A 408 -3.79 -24.38 -3.00
N VAL A 409 -4.26 -23.86 -1.87
CA VAL A 409 -4.79 -24.68 -0.77
C VAL A 409 -6.22 -25.09 -1.09
N GLN A 410 -6.49 -26.39 -1.08
CA GLN A 410 -7.82 -26.93 -1.34
C GLN A 410 -8.21 -27.96 -0.28
N PHE A 411 -9.32 -27.70 0.40
CA PHE A 411 -9.91 -28.66 1.34
C PHE A 411 -10.79 -29.66 0.60
N GLN A 412 -10.49 -30.95 0.79
CA GLN A 412 -11.19 -32.05 0.17
C GLN A 412 -11.81 -32.97 1.22
N VAL A 413 -12.98 -33.51 0.89
CA VAL A 413 -13.72 -34.43 1.76
C VAL A 413 -14.10 -35.67 0.99
N ALA A 414 -13.87 -36.83 1.60
CA ALA A 414 -14.52 -38.07 1.22
C ALA A 414 -15.64 -38.34 2.22
N ALA A 415 -16.89 -38.34 1.79
CA ALA A 415 -18.04 -38.48 2.69
C ALA A 415 -18.15 -39.87 3.34
N ASN A 416 -17.69 -40.93 2.65
CA ASN A 416 -17.77 -42.32 3.10
C ASN A 416 -16.57 -43.13 2.61
N LYS A 417 -16.29 -44.23 3.31
CA LYS A 417 -15.21 -45.17 2.99
C LYS A 417 -15.37 -45.70 1.55
N GLY A 418 -14.39 -45.41 0.68
CA GLY A 418 -14.36 -45.87 -0.71
C GLY A 418 -14.69 -44.81 -1.77
N ASN A 419 -15.21 -43.63 -1.37
CA ASN A 419 -15.36 -42.50 -2.29
C ASN A 419 -14.04 -41.71 -2.41
N PRO A 420 -13.65 -41.27 -3.61
CA PRO A 420 -12.50 -40.39 -3.75
C PRO A 420 -12.78 -39.04 -3.08
N PRO A 421 -11.78 -38.42 -2.43
CA PRO A 421 -11.93 -37.08 -1.88
C PRO A 421 -12.23 -36.10 -3.01
N ARG A 422 -13.17 -35.18 -2.79
CA ARG A 422 -13.42 -34.06 -3.73
C ARG A 422 -13.50 -32.74 -2.97
N PRO A 423 -13.36 -31.60 -3.66
CA PRO A 423 -13.42 -30.28 -3.03
C PRO A 423 -14.67 -30.10 -2.16
N LEU A 424 -14.53 -29.47 -1.00
CA LEU A 424 -15.60 -29.28 -0.01
C LEU A 424 -16.90 -28.73 -0.63
N ASN A 425 -16.77 -27.75 -1.52
CA ASN A 425 -17.87 -27.10 -2.23
C ASN A 425 -18.66 -28.01 -3.20
N LYS A 426 -18.16 -29.22 -3.51
CA LYS A 426 -18.78 -30.17 -4.44
C LYS A 426 -19.34 -31.43 -3.77
N VAL A 427 -19.10 -31.63 -2.48
CA VAL A 427 -19.40 -32.91 -1.80
C VAL A 427 -20.46 -32.77 -0.73
N ALA A 428 -20.47 -31.67 0.02
CA ALA A 428 -21.24 -31.62 1.25
C ALA A 428 -22.65 -31.05 1.03
N SER A 429 -23.66 -31.78 1.52
CA SER A 429 -24.97 -31.20 1.80
C SER A 429 -24.83 -30.11 2.90
N GLY A 430 -25.78 -29.18 3.00
CA GLY A 430 -25.70 -28.07 3.97
C GLY A 430 -25.47 -28.54 5.42
N GLY A 431 -26.07 -29.66 5.82
CA GLY A 431 -25.88 -30.23 7.16
C GLY A 431 -24.57 -30.98 7.37
N GLU A 432 -24.00 -31.60 6.33
CA GLU A 432 -22.67 -32.20 6.41
C GLU A 432 -21.59 -31.12 6.48
N LEU A 433 -21.76 -30.04 5.74
CA LEU A 433 -20.82 -28.92 5.73
C LEU A 433 -20.78 -28.23 7.10
N ALA A 434 -21.93 -28.03 7.75
CA ALA A 434 -22.00 -27.52 9.12
C ALA A 434 -21.21 -28.41 10.11
N ARG A 435 -21.35 -29.73 10.01
CA ARG A 435 -20.59 -30.68 10.86
C ARG A 435 -19.09 -30.66 10.58
N ILE A 436 -18.67 -30.63 9.32
CA ILE A 436 -17.25 -30.55 8.94
C ILE A 436 -16.66 -29.23 9.44
N SER A 437 -17.38 -28.12 9.27
CA SER A 437 -16.96 -26.81 9.75
C SER A 437 -16.81 -26.81 11.27
N LEU A 438 -17.75 -27.40 12.00
CA LEU A 438 -17.65 -27.51 13.46
C LEU A 438 -16.45 -28.39 13.86
N ALA A 439 -16.23 -29.52 13.20
CA ALA A 439 -15.06 -30.37 13.45
C ALA A 439 -13.75 -29.59 13.28
N LEU A 440 -13.67 -28.84 12.18
CA LEU A 440 -12.52 -28.00 11.85
C LEU A 440 -12.35 -26.88 12.89
N GLN A 441 -13.42 -26.19 13.26
CA GLN A 441 -13.41 -25.12 14.27
C GLN A 441 -12.97 -25.62 15.65
N VAL A 442 -13.45 -26.80 16.07
CA VAL A 442 -13.05 -27.44 17.34
C VAL A 442 -11.56 -27.81 17.33
N VAL A 443 -11.01 -28.21 16.18
CA VAL A 443 -9.57 -28.48 16.06
C VAL A 443 -8.78 -27.17 16.07
N THR A 444 -9.15 -26.20 15.23
CA THR A 444 -8.39 -24.94 15.11
C THR A 444 -8.43 -24.12 16.39
N SER A 445 -9.56 -24.12 17.11
CA SER A 445 -9.73 -23.39 18.37
C SER A 445 -8.83 -23.87 19.50
N GLN A 446 -8.33 -25.12 19.45
CA GLN A 446 -7.34 -25.61 20.41
C GLN A 446 -5.97 -24.94 20.26
N TYR A 447 -5.71 -24.35 19.08
CA TYR A 447 -4.47 -23.65 18.76
C TYR A 447 -4.63 -22.13 18.71
N THR A 448 -5.86 -21.61 18.79
CA THR A 448 -6.10 -20.17 18.93
C THR A 448 -6.06 -19.75 20.39
N GLN A 449 -5.46 -18.59 20.65
CA GLN A 449 -5.41 -17.98 22.00
C GLN A 449 -6.65 -17.10 22.29
N ILE A 450 -7.65 -17.11 21.42
CA ILE A 450 -8.86 -16.28 21.57
C ILE A 450 -9.66 -16.83 22.75
N PRO A 451 -9.98 -16.04 23.78
CA PRO A 451 -10.50 -16.57 25.04
C PRO A 451 -11.98 -16.97 24.98
N THR A 452 -12.77 -16.37 24.10
CA THR A 452 -14.22 -16.57 24.00
C THR A 452 -14.62 -17.01 22.60
N LEU A 453 -15.38 -18.09 22.52
CA LEU A 453 -15.86 -18.70 21.28
C LEU A 453 -17.38 -18.71 21.28
N ILE A 454 -17.97 -18.20 20.21
CA ILE A 454 -19.42 -18.13 20.06
C ILE A 454 -19.82 -19.00 18.87
N PHE A 455 -20.74 -19.93 19.10
CA PHE A 455 -21.30 -20.78 18.06
C PHE A 455 -22.78 -20.47 17.87
N ASP A 456 -23.12 -19.93 16.71
CA ASP A 456 -24.49 -19.69 16.30
C ASP A 456 -25.00 -20.84 15.43
N GLU A 457 -26.26 -21.22 15.62
CA GLU A 457 -26.94 -22.26 14.83
C GLU A 457 -26.20 -23.62 14.73
N VAL A 458 -25.60 -24.09 15.83
CA VAL A 458 -24.96 -25.42 15.94
C VAL A 458 -25.90 -26.60 15.62
N ASP A 459 -27.18 -26.30 15.48
CA ASP A 459 -28.29 -27.21 15.24
C ASP A 459 -28.45 -27.55 13.75
N THR A 460 -27.84 -26.75 12.88
CA THR A 460 -28.11 -26.79 11.44
C THR A 460 -27.72 -28.13 10.84
N GLY A 461 -28.73 -28.89 10.41
CA GLY A 461 -28.53 -30.20 9.77
C GLY A 461 -28.04 -31.30 10.71
N ILE A 462 -28.28 -31.15 12.03
CA ILE A 462 -27.89 -32.08 13.08
C ILE A 462 -29.13 -32.47 13.91
N GLY A 463 -29.19 -33.73 14.35
CA GLY A 463 -30.29 -34.23 15.17
C GLY A 463 -29.98 -35.57 15.86
N GLY A 464 -30.78 -35.92 16.87
CA GLY A 464 -30.63 -37.19 17.61
C GLY A 464 -29.27 -37.33 18.30
N GLY A 465 -28.67 -38.52 18.22
CA GLY A 465 -27.38 -38.81 18.86
C GLY A 465 -26.21 -37.93 18.36
N VAL A 466 -26.31 -37.35 17.17
CA VAL A 466 -25.28 -36.43 16.65
C VAL A 466 -25.28 -35.12 17.44
N ALA A 467 -26.46 -34.62 17.80
CA ALA A 467 -26.60 -33.40 18.60
C ALA A 467 -25.99 -33.57 20.00
N GLU A 468 -26.12 -34.76 20.58
CA GLU A 468 -25.47 -35.08 21.86
C GLU A 468 -23.94 -35.04 21.75
N MET A 469 -23.38 -35.60 20.67
CA MET A 469 -21.93 -35.56 20.44
C MET A 469 -21.40 -34.13 20.24
N VAL A 470 -22.16 -33.29 19.53
CA VAL A 470 -21.85 -31.86 19.38
C VAL A 470 -21.86 -31.14 20.74
N GLY A 471 -22.90 -31.36 21.55
CA GLY A 471 -22.98 -30.77 22.89
C GLY A 471 -21.78 -31.16 23.77
N LYS A 472 -21.35 -32.43 23.70
CA LYS A 472 -20.16 -32.91 24.42
C LYS A 472 -18.86 -32.27 23.93
N ALA A 473 -18.70 -32.11 22.61
CA ALA A 473 -17.52 -31.47 22.03
C ALA A 473 -17.41 -29.99 22.46
N LEU A 474 -18.53 -29.25 22.40
CA LEU A 474 -18.59 -27.86 22.86
C LEU A 474 -18.32 -27.74 24.36
N ARG A 475 -18.85 -28.66 25.17
CA ARG A 475 -18.54 -28.72 26.60
C ARG A 475 -17.05 -28.98 26.87
N ALA A 476 -16.44 -29.91 26.14
CA ALA A 476 -15.02 -30.19 26.28
C ALA A 476 -14.15 -28.96 25.94
N LEU A 477 -14.55 -28.19 24.92
CA LEU A 477 -13.93 -26.92 24.57
C LEU A 477 -14.10 -25.86 25.67
N GLY A 478 -15.26 -25.85 26.33
CA GLY A 478 -15.58 -25.04 27.52
C GLY A 478 -14.57 -25.16 28.67
N LYS A 479 -13.81 -26.26 28.76
CA LYS A 479 -12.78 -26.45 29.79
C LYS A 479 -11.57 -25.53 29.62
N LYS A 480 -11.28 -25.11 28.39
CA LYS A 480 -10.13 -24.24 28.05
C LYS A 480 -10.56 -22.84 27.62
N HIS A 481 -11.74 -22.73 27.04
CA HIS A 481 -12.28 -21.50 26.45
C HIS A 481 -13.63 -21.18 27.05
N GLN A 482 -14.03 -19.92 27.04
CA GLN A 482 -15.42 -19.57 27.29
C GLN A 482 -16.22 -19.87 26.02
N VAL A 483 -17.20 -20.77 26.10
CA VAL A 483 -17.99 -21.18 24.93
C VAL A 483 -19.44 -20.75 25.11
N LEU A 484 -19.99 -20.03 24.13
CA LEU A 484 -21.39 -19.67 24.05
C LEU A 484 -22.02 -20.37 22.85
N ALA A 485 -23.10 -21.14 23.03
CA ALA A 485 -23.84 -21.71 21.91
C ALA A 485 -25.32 -21.31 21.92
N VAL A 486 -25.80 -20.87 20.77
CA VAL A 486 -27.23 -20.65 20.52
C VAL A 486 -27.82 -21.94 19.95
N THR A 487 -28.80 -22.52 20.65
CA THR A 487 -29.40 -23.80 20.25
C THR A 487 -30.88 -23.92 20.54
N HIS A 488 -31.54 -24.76 19.74
CA HIS A 488 -32.91 -25.24 19.84
C HIS A 488 -32.97 -26.74 20.13
N LEU A 489 -31.82 -27.43 20.13
CA LEU A 489 -31.74 -28.87 20.37
C LEU A 489 -31.58 -29.16 21.88
N PRO A 490 -32.51 -29.90 22.51
CA PRO A 490 -32.41 -30.22 23.93
C PRO A 490 -31.16 -31.04 24.27
N GLN A 491 -30.66 -31.84 23.32
CA GLN A 491 -29.43 -32.62 23.50
C GLN A 491 -28.20 -31.72 23.68
N VAL A 492 -28.08 -30.66 22.86
CA VAL A 492 -26.98 -29.69 22.99
C VAL A 492 -27.16 -28.85 24.25
N ALA A 493 -28.37 -28.33 24.47
CA ALA A 493 -28.68 -27.51 25.65
C ALA A 493 -28.42 -28.25 26.98
N SER A 494 -28.70 -29.56 27.03
CA SER A 494 -28.43 -30.37 28.23
C SER A 494 -26.94 -30.49 28.57
N CYS A 495 -26.05 -30.30 27.60
CA CYS A 495 -24.60 -30.32 27.80
C CYS A 495 -24.03 -29.01 28.34
N GLY A 496 -24.80 -27.92 28.33
CA GLY A 496 -24.37 -26.64 28.90
C GLY A 496 -24.09 -26.76 30.40
N GLU A 497 -23.04 -26.09 30.86
CA GLU A 497 -22.78 -25.90 32.29
C GLU A 497 -23.70 -24.79 32.81
N ASN A 498 -23.81 -23.72 32.02
CA ASN A 498 -24.70 -22.60 32.26
C ASN A 498 -25.81 -22.58 31.20
N HIS A 499 -27.02 -22.19 31.58
CA HIS A 499 -28.16 -22.19 30.69
C HIS A 499 -28.94 -20.89 30.83
N TRP A 500 -28.97 -20.10 29.76
CA TRP A 500 -29.77 -18.90 29.66
C TRP A 500 -31.01 -19.13 28.81
N ARG A 501 -32.14 -18.62 29.28
CA ARG A 501 -33.39 -18.64 28.55
C ARG A 501 -33.78 -17.24 28.14
N VAL A 502 -34.05 -17.09 26.85
CA VAL A 502 -34.61 -15.86 26.29
C VAL A 502 -36.14 -15.96 26.24
N CYS A 503 -36.81 -15.01 26.87
CA CYS A 503 -38.27 -14.88 26.93
C CYS A 503 -38.73 -13.55 26.34
N LYS A 504 -39.87 -13.54 25.65
CA LYS A 504 -40.57 -12.30 25.28
C LYS A 504 -41.64 -12.02 26.32
N HIS A 505 -41.68 -10.78 26.81
CA HIS A 505 -42.79 -10.28 27.61
C HIS A 505 -43.48 -9.15 26.83
N SER A 506 -44.81 -9.19 26.75
CA SER A 506 -45.59 -8.10 26.17
C SER A 506 -46.25 -7.31 27.28
N GLU A 507 -45.73 -6.12 27.56
CA GLU A 507 -46.27 -5.19 28.56
C GLU A 507 -46.71 -3.90 27.88
N GLY A 508 -47.95 -3.46 28.10
CA GLY A 508 -48.46 -2.18 27.57
C GLY A 508 -48.48 -2.04 26.03
N GLY A 509 -48.46 -3.14 25.29
CA GLY A 509 -48.42 -3.14 23.81
C GLY A 509 -47.01 -3.04 23.21
N GLN A 510 -45.96 -3.06 24.03
CA GLN A 510 -44.57 -3.21 23.59
C GLN A 510 -44.06 -4.61 23.93
N THR A 511 -43.31 -5.21 23.01
CA THR A 511 -42.65 -6.51 23.22
C THR A 511 -41.23 -6.27 23.69
N VAL A 512 -40.91 -6.73 24.90
CA VAL A 512 -39.59 -6.65 25.52
C VAL A 512 -38.97 -8.04 25.59
N SER A 513 -37.66 -8.12 25.33
CA SER A 513 -36.86 -9.35 25.48
C SER A 513 -36.19 -9.37 26.85
N GLU A 514 -36.32 -10.48 27.57
CA GLU A 514 -35.63 -10.74 28.84
C GLU A 514 -34.78 -12.00 28.73
N ILE A 515 -33.56 -11.97 29.26
CA ILE A 515 -32.65 -13.11 29.34
C ILE A 515 -32.43 -13.43 30.82
N SER A 516 -32.73 -14.67 31.21
CA SER A 516 -32.58 -15.14 32.60
C SER A 516 -31.70 -16.38 32.67
N MET A 517 -30.83 -16.43 33.68
CA MET A 517 -30.07 -17.62 34.00
C MET A 517 -30.95 -18.62 34.74
N LEU A 518 -30.94 -19.87 34.27
CA LEU A 518 -31.78 -20.93 34.82
C LEU A 518 -31.08 -21.71 35.94
N ASP A 519 -31.79 -21.93 37.04
CA ASP A 519 -31.41 -22.91 38.06
C ASP A 519 -31.63 -24.36 37.60
N GLU A 520 -31.17 -25.36 38.36
CA GLU A 520 -31.31 -26.78 37.98
C GLU A 520 -32.76 -27.22 37.69
N ASN A 521 -33.73 -26.73 38.45
CA ASN A 521 -35.14 -27.10 38.26
C ASN A 521 -35.73 -26.41 37.03
N GLN A 522 -35.39 -25.14 36.82
CA GLN A 522 -35.78 -24.35 35.67
C GLN A 522 -35.15 -24.91 34.39
N ARG A 523 -33.91 -25.41 34.46
CA ARG A 523 -33.24 -26.13 33.36
C ARG A 523 -33.99 -27.38 32.97
N ILE A 524 -34.38 -28.23 33.93
CA ILE A 524 -35.23 -29.41 33.64
C ILE A 524 -36.52 -28.98 32.94
N GLY A 525 -37.16 -27.91 33.43
CA GLY A 525 -38.38 -27.36 32.83
C GLY A 525 -38.17 -26.87 31.39
N GLU A 526 -37.08 -26.16 31.12
CA GLU A 526 -36.76 -25.65 29.79
C GLU A 526 -36.41 -26.78 28.81
N ILE A 527 -35.60 -27.75 29.23
CA ILE A 527 -35.30 -28.94 28.41
C ILE A 527 -36.57 -29.74 28.14
N ALA A 528 -37.47 -29.88 29.13
CA ALA A 528 -38.75 -30.55 28.95
C ALA A 528 -39.65 -29.79 27.95
N ARG A 529 -39.66 -28.46 27.99
CA ARG A 529 -40.35 -27.61 27.00
C ARG A 529 -39.77 -27.81 25.60
N MET A 530 -38.43 -27.87 25.47
CA MET A 530 -37.76 -28.12 24.20
C MET A 530 -38.05 -29.51 23.62
N LEU A 531 -38.27 -30.52 24.48
CA LEU A 531 -38.62 -31.88 24.09
C LEU A 531 -40.11 -32.05 23.74
N GLY A 532 -41.00 -31.52 24.57
CA GLY A 532 -42.45 -31.78 24.52
C GLY A 532 -43.31 -30.67 23.93
N GLY A 533 -42.73 -29.49 23.65
CA GLY A 533 -43.47 -28.33 23.15
C GLY A 533 -44.32 -27.65 24.25
N GLU A 534 -45.58 -27.32 23.92
CA GLU A 534 -46.49 -26.59 24.82
C GLU A 534 -46.99 -27.45 26.00
N VAL A 535 -47.11 -28.77 25.82
CA VAL A 535 -47.64 -29.68 26.86
C VAL A 535 -46.48 -30.40 27.55
N ILE A 536 -46.12 -29.93 28.75
CA ILE A 536 -45.10 -30.56 29.58
C ILE A 536 -45.76 -31.63 30.45
N THR A 537 -45.56 -32.91 30.11
CA THR A 537 -45.99 -34.05 30.92
C THR A 537 -44.90 -34.46 31.93
N GLU A 538 -45.28 -35.24 32.95
CA GLU A 538 -44.29 -35.82 33.88
C GLU A 538 -43.28 -36.74 33.18
N THR A 539 -43.68 -37.43 32.10
CA THR A 539 -42.77 -38.28 31.32
C THR A 539 -41.73 -37.43 30.59
N THR A 540 -42.13 -36.32 29.97
CA THR A 540 -41.20 -35.37 29.33
C THR A 540 -40.25 -34.75 30.34
N ARG A 541 -40.74 -34.40 31.54
CA ARG A 541 -39.90 -33.86 32.62
C ARG A 541 -38.87 -34.88 33.12
N ARG A 542 -39.25 -36.14 33.23
CA ARG A 542 -38.33 -37.23 33.60
C ARG A 542 -37.25 -37.44 32.55
N HIS A 543 -37.62 -37.46 31.27
CA HIS A 543 -36.66 -37.57 30.18
C HIS A 543 -35.68 -36.39 30.13
N ALA A 544 -36.16 -35.17 30.37
CA ALA A 544 -35.31 -33.98 30.49
C ALA A 544 -34.28 -34.09 31.64
N ALA A 545 -34.72 -34.59 32.80
CA ALA A 545 -33.83 -34.82 33.94
C ALA A 545 -32.78 -35.92 33.64
N GLU A 546 -33.17 -36.99 32.94
CA GLU A 546 -32.24 -38.04 32.50
C GLU A 546 -31.17 -37.49 31.53
N LEU A 547 -31.55 -36.63 30.57
CA LEU A 547 -30.59 -36.01 29.65
C LEU A 547 -29.55 -35.16 30.39
N LEU A 548 -29.98 -34.33 31.35
CA LEU A 548 -29.07 -33.52 32.17
C LEU A 548 -28.13 -34.39 33.03
N GLN A 549 -28.62 -35.52 33.55
CA GLN A 549 -27.78 -36.49 34.27
C GLN A 549 -26.76 -37.19 33.37
N LEU A 550 -27.16 -37.58 32.15
CA LEU A 550 -26.25 -38.21 31.19
C LEU A 550 -25.17 -37.24 30.70
N ALA A 551 -25.55 -35.99 30.49
CA ALA A 551 -24.64 -34.92 30.12
C ALA A 551 -23.61 -34.61 31.22
N SER A 552 -23.99 -34.72 32.50
CA SER A 552 -23.10 -34.49 33.66
C SER A 552 -22.21 -35.70 34.03
N ARG A 553 -22.63 -36.94 33.77
CA ARG A 553 -21.86 -38.15 34.13
C ARG A 553 -20.62 -38.44 33.27
N ASN A 554 -20.56 -37.89 32.06
CA ASN A 554 -19.46 -38.11 31.12
C ASN A 554 -18.56 -36.87 30.96
N SER A 555 -18.52 -36.01 32.00
CA SER A 555 -17.72 -34.77 32.05
C SER A 555 -16.23 -35.05 32.21
#